data_AF-A0A946DTK5-F1
#
_entry.id   AF-A0A946DTK5-F1
#
_cell.length_a   1.000
_cell.length_b   1.000
_cell.length_c   1.000
_cell.angle_alpha   90.00
_cell.angle_beta   90.00
_cell.angle_gamma   90.00
#
_symmetry.space_group_name_H-M   'P 1'
#
loop_
_entity.id
_entity.type
_entity.pdbx_description
1 polymer ?
#
loop_
_entity_poly.entity_id
_entity_poly.type
_entity_poly.pdbx_seq_one_letter_code
_entity_poly.pdbx_strand_id
1 'polypeptide(L)' 'MLELTRQVNEGLVIGEDIHVTVLDIRADHVRLAISSPNDQPSYWEETLFWEPAEATREMQLN' A
#
# COMPACT_ATOMS: atom_id res chain seq x y z
N MET A 1 -6.04 0.50 -12.28
CA MET A 1 -4.99 0.29 -11.27
C MET A 1 -3.87 1.28 -11.58
N LEU A 2 -3.36 2.00 -10.58
CA LEU A 2 -2.20 2.88 -10.72
C LEU A 2 -1.07 2.29 -9.86
N GLU A 3 0.10 2.10 -10.45
CA GLU A 3 1.25 1.49 -9.79
C GLU A 3 2.41 2.46 -9.83
N LEU A 4 3.01 2.71 -8.66
CA LEU A 4 4.13 3.62 -8.48
C LEU A 4 5.20 2.92 -7.64
N THR A 5 6.43 2.89 -8.13
CA THR A 5 7.57 2.31 -7.40
C THR A 5 8.24 3.38 -6.55
N ARG A 6 8.43 3.11 -5.25
CA ARG A 6 9.14 3.96 -4.29
C ARG A 6 10.30 3.21 -3.65
N GLN A 7 11.43 3.89 -3.45
CA GLN A 7 12.55 3.42 -2.63
C GLN A 7 12.40 3.88 -1.17
N VAL A 8 13.28 3.40 -0.29
CA VAL A 8 13.34 3.86 1.10
C VAL A 8 13.58 5.38 1.13
N ASN A 9 12.84 6.07 1.99
CA ASN A 9 12.73 7.52 2.11
C ASN A 9 12.06 8.24 0.93
N GLU A 10 11.58 7.53 -0.08
CA GLU A 10 10.72 8.12 -1.10
C GLU A 10 9.25 8.09 -0.67
N GLY A 11 8.52 9.11 -1.10
CA GLY A 11 7.11 9.25 -0.81
C GLY A 11 6.26 9.59 -2.02
N LEU A 12 4.96 9.67 -1.76
CA LEU A 12 3.90 9.98 -2.71
C LEU A 12 2.86 10.82 -1.97
N VAL A 13 2.26 11.77 -2.68
CA VAL A 13 1.13 12.57 -2.18
C VAL A 13 -0.15 12.06 -2.82
N ILE A 14 -1.16 11.75 -1.99
CA ILE A 14 -2.50 11.36 -2.41
C ILE A 14 -3.45 12.51 -2.08
N GLY A 15 -4.21 12.97 -3.08
CA GLY A 15 -5.09 14.12 -2.90
C GLY A 15 -4.30 15.41 -2.68
N GLU A 16 -4.75 16.24 -1.73
CA GLU A 16 -4.14 17.54 -1.44
C GLU A 16 -3.11 17.48 -0.30
N ASP A 17 -3.26 16.54 0.64
CA ASP A 17 -2.61 16.63 1.95
C ASP A 17 -2.27 15.28 2.61
N ILE A 18 -2.45 14.14 1.92
CA ILE A 18 -2.03 12.83 2.43
C ILE A 18 -0.64 12.50 1.91
N HIS A 19 0.33 12.35 2.80
CA HIS A 19 1.68 11.94 2.45
C HIS A 19 1.94 10.51 2.90
N VAL A 20 2.41 9.67 1.98
CA VAL A 20 2.84 8.30 2.26
C VAL A 20 4.33 8.22 1.98
N THR A 21 5.12 7.74 2.94
CA THR A 21 6.57 7.59 2.80
C THR A 21 7.01 6.18 3.18
N VAL A 22 7.88 5.58 2.37
CA VAL A 22 8.51 4.30 2.70
C VAL A 22 9.63 4.56 3.71
N LEU A 23 9.48 4.07 4.94
CA LEU A 23 10.49 4.24 5.99
C LEU A 23 11.54 3.14 5.98
N ASP A 24 11.13 1.90 5.74
CA ASP A 24 12.01 0.72 5.77
C ASP A 24 11.38 -0.42 4.97
N ILE A 25 12.24 -1.25 4.35
CA ILE A 25 11.83 -2.45 3.61
C ILE A 25 12.58 -3.63 4.20
N ARG A 26 11.82 -4.59 4.75
CA ARG A 26 12.33 -5.87 5.22
C ARG A 26 11.80 -6.99 4.31
N ALA A 27 12.28 -8.21 4.51
CA ALA A 27 11.97 -9.33 3.63
C ALA A 27 10.46 -9.65 3.55
N ASP A 28 9.73 -9.40 4.63
CA ASP A 28 8.32 -9.76 4.82
C ASP A 28 7.41 -8.56 5.13
N HIS A 29 7.97 -7.42 5.52
CA HIS A 29 7.20 -6.22 5.86
C HIS A 29 7.83 -4.94 5.33
N VAL A 30 6.97 -3.99 5.00
CA VAL A 30 7.33 -2.62 4.64
C VAL A 30 6.77 -1.70 5.72
N ARG A 31 7.60 -0.81 6.24
CA ARG A 31 7.16 0.21 7.18
C ARG A 31 6.82 1.47 6.42
N LEU A 32 5.58 1.94 6.55
CA LEU A 32 5.10 3.15 5.92
C LEU A 32 4.81 4.21 6.97
N ALA A 33 5.19 5.46 6.70
CA ALA A 33 4.66 6.63 7.40
C ALA A 33 3.49 7.18 6.58
N ILE A 34 2.37 7.44 7.25
CA ILE A 34 1.20 8.08 6.65
C ILE A 34 0.90 9.32 7.49
N SER A 35 0.88 10.49 6.87
CA SER A 35 0.47 11.74 7.52
C SER A 35 -0.69 12.37 6.77
N SER A 36 -1.68 12.84 7.52
CA SER A 36 -2.87 13.54 7.05
C SER A 36 -3.13 14.70 8.03
N PRO A 37 -3.61 15.87 7.59
CA PRO A 37 -3.75 17.04 8.46
C PRO A 37 -4.90 16.93 9.47
N ASN A 38 -5.90 16.10 9.20
CA ASN A 38 -6.94 15.80 10.16
C ASN A 38 -6.53 14.53 10.93
N ASP A 39 -5.79 14.71 12.02
CA ASP A 39 -5.21 13.68 12.89
C ASP A 39 -6.26 12.84 13.67
N GLN A 40 -7.51 12.84 13.21
CA GLN A 40 -8.56 11.90 13.60
C GLN A 40 -8.33 10.61 12.80
N PRO A 41 -8.39 9.40 13.38
CA PRO A 41 -7.90 8.21 12.69
C PRO A 41 -8.69 7.99 11.39
N SER A 42 -8.10 8.45 10.29
CA SER A 42 -8.66 8.33 8.94
C SER A 42 -8.33 6.97 8.34
N TYR A 43 -7.65 6.11 9.09
CA TYR A 43 -7.41 4.72 8.74
C TYR A 43 -8.09 3.82 9.78
N TRP A 44 -8.74 2.77 9.29
CA TRP A 44 -9.17 1.65 10.10
C TRP A 44 -8.09 0.59 9.95
N GLU A 45 -7.57 0.09 11.06
CA GLU A 45 -6.66 -1.05 11.03
C GLU A 45 -7.49 -2.30 10.73
N GLU A 46 -7.50 -2.71 9.47
CA GLU A 46 -8.10 -3.97 9.04
C GLU A 46 -7.04 -4.79 8.31
N THR A 47 -6.96 -6.08 8.63
CA THR A 47 -6.10 -7.00 7.89
C THR A 47 -6.75 -7.29 6.54
N LEU A 48 -6.29 -6.59 5.50
CA LEU A 48 -6.72 -6.84 4.13
C LEU A 48 -5.86 -7.95 3.51
N PHE A 49 -6.51 -9.02 3.07
CA PHE A 49 -5.87 -10.03 2.23
C PHE A 49 -6.07 -9.62 0.76
N TRP A 50 -4.98 -9.28 0.08
CA TRP A 50 -5.03 -9.04 -1.37
C TRP A 50 -4.93 -10.38 -2.10
N GLU A 51 -6.04 -10.84 -2.67
CA GLU A 51 -6.03 -11.93 -3.64
C GLU A 51 -5.99 -11.33 -5.05
N PRO A 52 -4.89 -11.52 -5.82
CA PRO A 52 -4.87 -11.10 -7.20
C PRO A 52 -5.90 -11.89 -8.00
N ALA A 53 -6.76 -11.18 -8.75
CA ALA A 53 -7.90 -11.73 -9.48
C ALA A 53 -7.54 -12.74 -10.60
N GLU A 54 -6.24 -13.03 -10.82
CA GLU A 54 -5.74 -13.86 -11.93
C GLU A 54 -5.44 -15.32 -11.56
N ALA A 55 -5.61 -15.74 -10.30
CA ALA A 55 -5.43 -17.15 -9.92
C ALA A 55 -6.48 -18.11 -10.53
N THR A 56 -7.56 -17.58 -11.12
CA THR A 56 -8.69 -18.36 -11.66
C THR A 56 -8.48 -18.86 -13.10
N ARG A 57 -7.46 -18.38 -13.83
CA ARG A 57 -7.32 -18.70 -15.28
C ARG A 57 -6.48 -19.94 -15.61
N GLU A 58 -5.74 -20.49 -14.65
CA GLU A 58 -4.88 -21.67 -14.89
C GLU A 58 -5.50 -23.00 -14.45
N MET A 59 -6.62 -22.99 -13.71
CA MET A 59 -7.29 -24.23 -13.26
C MET A 59 -8.38 -24.77 -14.20
N GLN A 60 -8.61 -24.14 -15.36
CA GLN A 60 -9.57 -24.62 -16.37
C GLN A 60 -8.91 -25.29 -17.58
N LEU A 61 -7.59 -25.51 -17.55
CA LEU A 61 -6.86 -26.26 -18.57
C LEU A 61 -6.05 -27.36 -17.90
N ASN A 62 -6.73 -28.41 -17.45
CA ASN A 62 -6.21 -29.77 -17.30
C ASN A 62 -7.38 -30.76 -17.24
#